data_AF-A3J7I8-F1
#
_entry.id   AF-A3J7I8-F1
#
_cell.length_a   1.000
_cell.length_b   1.000
_cell.length_c   1.000
_cell.angle_alpha   90.00
_cell.angle_beta   90.00
_cell.angle_gamma   90.00
#
_symmetry.space_group_name_H-M   'P 1'
#
loop_
_entity.id
_entity.type
_entity.pdbx_description
1 polymer ?
#
loop_
_entity_poly.entity_id
_entity_poly.type
_entity_poly.pdbx_seq_one_letter_code
_entity_poly.pdbx_strand_id
1 'polypeptide(L)'
;MLKNIWRGIIIIGIFCLIFFSKWNDYKNNVEFYKKEANISIKKIVESRGTKVYYNSEDFFYLETYNGDKLEVGDSISKKNEKIEIFTNGTLTGYGQIKKPKENYFIYFFGW
;
A
#
# COMPACT_ATOMS: atom_id res chain seq x y z
N MET A 1 3.07 -42.58 -3.01
CA MET A 1 2.70 -41.64 -4.10
C MET A 1 1.67 -40.60 -3.67
N LEU A 2 0.46 -40.98 -3.20
CA LEU A 2 -0.57 -40.01 -2.80
C LEU A 2 -0.11 -38.93 -1.80
N LYS A 3 0.61 -39.31 -0.73
CA LYS A 3 1.13 -38.36 0.27
C LYS A 3 2.05 -37.28 -0.34
N ASN A 4 2.78 -37.58 -1.41
CA ASN A 4 3.65 -36.61 -2.08
C ASN A 4 2.85 -35.66 -2.99
N ILE A 5 1.76 -36.14 -3.58
CA ILE A 5 0.82 -35.32 -4.37
C ILE A 5 0.09 -34.32 -3.46
N TRP A 6 -0.43 -34.77 -2.31
CA TRP A 6 -1.09 -33.90 -1.32
C TRP A 6 -0.15 -32.82 -0.76
N ARG A 7 1.11 -33.17 -0.48
CA ARG A 7 2.13 -32.18 -0.08
C ARG A 7 2.39 -31.14 -1.18
N GLY A 8 2.46 -31.58 -2.44
CA GLY A 8 2.59 -30.67 -3.58
C GLY A 8 1.43 -29.69 -3.69
N ILE A 9 0.19 -30.16 -3.55
CA ILE A 9 -1.02 -29.31 -3.60
C ILE A 9 -1.00 -28.26 -2.49
N ILE A 10 -0.62 -28.64 -1.26
CA ILE A 10 -0.54 -27.70 -0.13
C ILE A 10 0.49 -26.60 -0.40
N ILE A 11 1.67 -26.96 -0.89
CA ILE A 11 2.73 -25.99 -1.21
C ILE A 11 2.28 -25.02 -2.30
N ILE A 12 1.66 -25.53 -3.37
CA ILE A 12 1.11 -24.70 -4.45
C ILE A 12 0.02 -23.78 -3.91
N GLY A 13 -0.87 -24.28 -3.06
CA GLY A 13 -1.93 -23.47 -2.44
C GLY A 13 -1.39 -22.31 -1.62
N ILE A 14 -0.38 -22.56 -0.77
CA ILE A 14 0.28 -21.52 0.03
C ILE A 14 0.97 -20.50 -0.88
N PHE A 15 1.67 -20.97 -1.93
CA PHE A 15 2.31 -20.08 -2.89
C PHE A 15 1.29 -19.18 -3.61
N CYS A 16 0.17 -19.72 -4.06
CA CYS A 16 -0.92 -18.96 -4.67
C CYS A 16 -1.48 -17.90 -3.71
N LEU A 17 -1.70 -18.23 -2.43
CA LEU A 17 -2.18 -17.27 -1.44
C LEU A 17 -1.20 -16.10 -1.25
N ILE A 18 0.10 -16.38 -1.15
CA ILE A 18 1.14 -15.33 -1.05
C ILE A 18 1.17 -14.49 -2.32
N PHE A 19 1.08 -15.12 -3.50
CA PHE A 19 1.03 -14.45 -4.78
C PHE A 19 -0.17 -13.52 -4.90
N PHE A 20 -1.39 -13.97 -4.60
CA PHE A 20 -2.56 -13.09 -4.64
C PHE A 20 -2.49 -11.96 -3.60
N SER A 21 -1.95 -12.22 -2.41
CA SER A 21 -1.77 -11.19 -1.38
C SER A 21 -0.82 -10.09 -1.87
N LYS A 22 0.33 -10.45 -2.45
CA LYS A 22 1.29 -9.49 -3.00
C LYS A 22 0.74 -8.76 -4.23
N TRP A 23 -0.05 -9.43 -5.05
CA TRP A 23 -0.74 -8.80 -6.19
C TRP A 23 -1.65 -7.67 -5.73
N ASN A 24 -2.41 -7.89 -4.66
CA ASN A 24 -3.32 -6.88 -4.13
C ASN A 24 -2.56 -5.66 -3.56
N ASP A 25 -1.43 -5.88 -2.89
CA ASP A 25 -0.54 -4.80 -2.46
C ASP A 25 0.00 -3.99 -3.64
N TYR A 26 0.57 -4.67 -4.64
CA TYR A 26 1.06 -4.02 -5.86
C TYR A 26 -0.03 -3.19 -6.55
N LYS A 27 -1.23 -3.74 -6.70
CA LYS A 27 -2.36 -3.05 -7.31
C LYS A 27 -2.74 -1.80 -6.53
N ASN A 28 -2.83 -1.88 -5.21
CA ASN A 28 -3.11 -0.73 -4.35
C ASN A 28 -2.05 0.37 -4.51
N ASN A 29 -0.76 0.02 -4.52
CA ASN A 29 0.31 0.97 -4.73
C ASN A 29 0.20 1.67 -6.11
N VAL A 30 -0.03 0.90 -7.18
CA VAL A 30 -0.23 1.45 -8.53
C VAL A 30 -1.42 2.40 -8.59
N GLU A 31 -2.53 2.01 -7.97
CA GLU A 31 -3.76 2.80 -7.95
C GLU A 31 -3.55 4.12 -7.19
N PHE A 32 -2.99 4.06 -5.99
CA PHE A 32 -2.73 5.25 -5.20
C PHE A 32 -1.66 6.16 -5.84
N TYR A 33 -0.60 5.58 -6.43
CA TYR A 33 0.43 6.35 -7.14
C TYR A 33 -0.15 7.17 -8.29
N LYS A 34 -1.10 6.61 -9.06
CA LYS A 34 -1.73 7.30 -10.19
C LYS A 34 -2.81 8.32 -9.78
N LYS A 35 -3.37 8.19 -8.57
CA LYS A 35 -4.47 9.02 -8.10
C LYS A 35 -3.97 10.38 -7.61
N GLU A 36 -4.51 11.47 -8.13
CA GLU A 36 -4.46 12.76 -7.45
C GLU A 36 -5.59 12.82 -6.42
N ALA A 37 -5.30 13.29 -5.20
CA ALA A 37 -6.28 13.21 -4.13
C ALA A 37 -6.06 14.27 -3.06
N ASN A 38 -7.17 14.79 -2.53
CA ASN A 38 -7.19 15.49 -1.25
C ASN A 38 -7.93 14.57 -0.28
N ILE A 39 -7.23 14.04 0.72
CA ILE A 39 -7.78 13.02 1.62
C ILE A 39 -7.61 13.43 3.08
N SER A 40 -8.53 13.03 3.93
CA SER A 40 -8.43 13.16 5.39
C SER A 40 -8.19 11.77 5.97
N ILE A 41 -7.12 11.61 6.72
CA ILE A 41 -6.74 10.34 7.35
C ILE A 41 -7.73 10.03 8.47
N LYS A 42 -8.46 8.94 8.30
CA LYS A 42 -9.51 8.49 9.25
C LYS A 42 -8.98 7.47 10.24
N LYS A 43 -8.08 6.60 9.79
CA LYS A 43 -7.57 5.50 10.61
C LYS A 43 -6.22 5.02 10.08
N ILE A 44 -5.32 4.66 10.98
CA ILE A 44 -4.07 3.96 10.65
C ILE A 44 -4.12 2.61 11.37
N VAL A 45 -3.90 1.52 10.63
CA VAL A 45 -3.97 0.16 11.17
C VAL A 45 -2.72 -0.61 10.81
N GLU A 46 -1.99 -1.04 11.83
CA GLU A 46 -0.87 -1.96 11.69
C GLU A 46 -1.38 -3.39 11.55
N SER A 47 -0.97 -4.07 10.48
CA SER A 47 -1.35 -5.46 10.19
C SER A 47 -0.24 -6.13 9.36
N ARG A 48 -0.59 -6.96 8.38
CA ARG A 48 0.35 -7.32 7.30
C ARG A 48 0.52 -6.10 6.39
N GLY A 49 1.43 -5.22 6.80
CA GLY A 49 1.55 -3.85 6.29
C GLY A 49 0.70 -2.85 7.07
N THR A 50 1.11 -1.59 7.05
CA THR A 50 0.45 -0.49 7.74
C THR A 50 -0.48 0.24 6.79
N LYS A 51 -1.78 0.15 7.03
CA LYS A 51 -2.80 0.74 6.15
C LYS A 51 -3.24 2.09 6.67
N VAL A 52 -3.15 3.11 5.80
CA VAL A 52 -3.63 4.47 6.05
C VAL A 52 -4.97 4.64 5.34
N TYR A 53 -6.05 4.57 6.10
CA TYR A 53 -7.42 4.69 5.60
C TYR A 53 -7.83 6.15 5.50
N TYR A 54 -8.45 6.49 4.37
CA TYR A 54 -9.05 7.79 4.12
C TYR A 54 -10.55 7.72 3.80
N ASN A 55 -11.09 6.51 3.73
CA ASN A 55 -12.52 6.20 3.70
C ASN A 55 -12.78 4.86 4.41
N SER A 56 -14.02 4.37 4.42
CA SER A 56 -14.37 3.08 5.04
C SER A 56 -13.60 1.90 4.44
N GLU A 57 -13.37 1.91 3.13
CA GLU A 57 -12.73 0.82 2.39
C GLU A 57 -11.42 1.24 1.71
N ASP A 58 -11.24 2.53 1.47
CA ASP A 58 -10.09 3.04 0.74
C ASP A 58 -8.89 3.31 1.66
N PHE A 59 -7.74 2.75 1.29
CA PHE A 59 -6.48 2.93 2.00
C PHE A 59 -5.29 2.94 1.04
N PHE A 60 -4.14 3.37 1.56
CA PHE A 60 -2.83 3.10 0.96
C PHE A 60 -1.88 2.51 2.02
N TYR A 61 -0.85 1.81 1.57
CA TYR A 61 0.18 1.27 2.46
C TYR A 61 1.21 2.33 2.84
N LEU A 62 1.47 2.51 4.13
CA LEU A 62 2.44 3.48 4.64
C LEU A 62 3.87 3.15 4.16
N GLU A 63 4.17 1.89 3.87
CA GLU A 63 5.49 1.43 3.38
C GLU A 63 5.87 2.00 2.00
N THR A 64 4.86 2.40 1.21
CA THR A 64 5.06 3.06 -0.08
C THR A 64 5.23 4.56 0.08
N TYR A 65 4.94 5.12 1.25
CA TYR A 65 5.13 6.52 1.59
C TYR A 65 6.52 6.76 2.19
N ASN A 66 7.11 7.92 1.85
CA ASN A 66 8.37 8.40 2.41
C ASN A 66 8.25 9.89 2.70
N GLY A 67 8.38 10.30 3.95
CA GLY A 67 8.25 11.69 4.34
C GLY A 67 7.95 11.84 5.83
N ASP A 68 7.44 13.01 6.19
CA ASP A 68 7.06 13.33 7.56
C ASP A 68 5.95 12.40 8.07
N LYS A 69 5.92 12.19 9.39
CA LYS A 69 4.97 11.29 10.03
C LYS A 69 3.53 11.71 9.71
N LEU A 70 2.70 10.72 9.38
CA LEU A 70 1.26 10.89 9.20
C LEU A 70 0.52 10.48 10.47
N GLU A 71 -0.48 11.29 10.86
CA GLU A 71 -1.33 11.04 12.01
C GLU A 71 -2.81 11.01 11.64
N VAL A 72 -3.63 10.43 12.52
CA VAL A 72 -5.09 10.41 12.33
C VAL A 72 -5.63 11.82 12.52
N GLY A 73 -6.46 12.28 11.59
CA GLY A 73 -6.97 13.65 11.56
C GLY A 73 -6.24 14.55 10.55
N ASP A 74 -5.02 14.20 10.17
CA ASP A 74 -4.29 14.93 9.12
C ASP A 74 -5.07 14.88 7.81
N SER A 75 -4.91 15.93 7.01
CA SER A 75 -5.31 15.94 5.62
C SER A 75 -4.08 15.94 4.74
N ILE A 76 -4.08 15.16 3.66
CA ILE A 76 -3.00 15.20 2.68
C ILE A 76 -3.51 15.60 1.31
N SER A 77 -2.72 16.41 0.61
CA SER A 77 -2.89 16.77 -0.79
C SER A 77 -1.82 16.05 -1.59
N LYS A 78 -2.23 15.17 -2.50
CA LYS A 78 -1.34 14.40 -3.36
C LYS A 78 -1.45 14.88 -4.81
N LYS A 79 -0.31 15.28 -5.37
CA LYS A 79 -0.15 15.59 -6.80
C LYS A 79 1.06 14.84 -7.33
N ASN A 80 0.84 13.99 -8.33
CA ASN A 80 1.83 13.01 -8.78
C ASN A 80 2.38 12.19 -7.60
N GLU A 81 3.70 12.10 -7.47
CA GLU A 81 4.37 11.43 -6.35
C GLU A 81 4.41 12.27 -5.08
N LYS A 82 4.18 13.58 -5.13
CA LYS A 82 4.36 14.49 -3.99
C LYS A 82 3.12 14.54 -3.11
N ILE A 83 3.35 14.60 -1.81
CA ILE A 83 2.34 14.74 -0.77
C ILE A 83 2.67 15.96 0.09
N GLU A 84 1.65 16.77 0.33
CA GLU A 84 1.64 17.84 1.33
C GLU A 84 0.74 17.42 2.49
N ILE A 85 1.20 17.61 3.73
CA ILE A 85 0.49 17.20 4.95
C ILE A 85 -0.03 18.45 5.66
N PHE A 86 -1.31 18.42 6.01
CA PHE A 86 -2.00 19.50 6.69
C PHE A 86 -2.58 19.03 8.01
N THR A 87 -2.13 19.64 9.10
CA THR A 87 -2.71 19.44 10.43
C THR A 87 -3.59 20.65 10.74
N ASN A 88 -4.88 20.42 11.05
CA ASN A 88 -5.84 21.51 11.31
C ASN A 88 -5.86 22.61 10.22
N GLY A 89 -5.69 22.21 8.96
CA GLY A 89 -5.69 23.12 7.80
C GLY A 89 -4.38 23.88 7.57
N THR A 90 -3.35 23.68 8.40
CA THR A 90 -2.03 24.31 8.23
C THR A 90 -1.06 23.30 7.64
N LEU A 91 -0.25 23.71 6.65
CA LEU A 91 0.79 22.87 6.07
C LEU A 91 1.87 22.58 7.12
N THR A 92 2.04 21.32 7.50
CA THR A 92 2.95 20.90 8.57
C THR A 92 4.08 19.98 8.09
N GLY A 93 3.98 19.43 6.89
CA GLY A 93 4.99 18.51 6.40
C GLY A 93 4.82 18.12 4.94
N TYR A 94 5.76 17.32 4.48
CA TYR A 94 5.81 16.82 3.11
C TYR A 94 6.18 15.34 3.08
N GLY A 95 5.80 14.70 1.98
CA GLY A 95 6.30 13.39 1.65
C GLY A 95 6.12 13.04 0.19
N GLN A 96 6.35 11.77 -0.12
CA GLN A 96 6.24 11.25 -1.47
C GLN A 96 5.81 9.78 -1.47
N ILE A 97 5.13 9.36 -2.53
CA ILE A 97 4.82 7.95 -2.79
C ILE A 97 5.86 7.36 -3.73
N LYS A 98 6.44 6.25 -3.31
CA LYS A 98 7.38 5.44 -4.11
C LYS A 98 6.69 4.98 -5.39
N LYS A 99 7.33 5.28 -6.51
CA LYS A 99 6.89 4.76 -7.81
C LYS A 99 6.81 3.23 -7.78
N PRO A 100 5.68 2.62 -8.18
CA PRO A 100 5.58 1.18 -8.27
C PRO A 100 6.56 0.63 -9.31
N LYS A 101 7.03 -0.61 -9.11
CA LYS A 101 7.80 -1.34 -10.12
C LYS A 101 6.97 -1.48 -11.41
N GLU A 102 7.64 -1.57 -12.54
CA GLU A 102 7.01 -1.55 -13.88
C GLU A 102 5.94 -2.61 -14.06
N ASN A 103 6.14 -3.78 -13.46
CA ASN A 103 5.15 -4.83 -13.43
C ASN A 103 5.21 -5.61 -12.11
N TYR A 104 4.17 -6.40 -11.90
CA TYR A 104 4.00 -7.20 -10.70
C TYR A 104 5.09 -8.27 -10.50
N PHE A 105 5.57 -8.91 -11.56
CA PHE A 105 6.58 -9.97 -11.44
C PHE A 105 7.90 -9.43 -10.89
N ILE A 106 8.33 -8.27 -11.37
CA ILE A 106 9.50 -7.55 -10.84
C ILE A 106 9.28 -7.21 -9.36
N TYR A 107 8.10 -6.69 -9.00
CA TYR A 107 7.75 -6.42 -7.60
C TYR A 107 7.76 -7.69 -6.73
N PHE A 108 7.24 -8.80 -7.23
CA PHE A 108 7.10 -10.05 -6.47
C PHE A 108 8.45 -10.72 -6.21
N PHE A 109 9.29 -10.82 -7.26
CA PHE A 109 10.60 -11.48 -7.20
C PHE A 109 11.74 -10.56 -6.75
N GLY A 110 11.51 -9.24 -6.68
CA GLY A 110 12.49 -8.28 -6.20
C GLY A 110 13.63 -7.99 -7.18
N TRP A 111 13.39 -8.18 -8.47
CA TRP A 111 14.34 -7.82 -9.54
C TRP A 111 14.41 -6.30 -9.80
#